data_AF-R0DZL2-F1
#
_entry.id   AF-R0DZL2-F1
#
_cell.length_a   1.000
_cell.length_b   1.000
_cell.length_c   1.000
_cell.angle_alpha   90.00
_cell.angle_beta   90.00
_cell.angle_gamma   90.00
#
_symmetry.space_group_name_H-M   'P 1'
#
loop_
_entity.id
_entity.type
_entity.pdbx_description
1 polymer ?
#
loop_
_entity_poly.entity_id
_entity_poly.type
_entity_poly.pdbx_seq_one_letter_code
_entity_poly.pdbx_strand_id
1 'polypeptide(L)' 'MIEMIRQGLQADGITVSISKLCRWFNVPRRSVYYRPVKAEPKVQARFAEPIKAMIEESPSFGYR' A
#
# COMPACT_ATOMS: atom_id res chain seq x y z
N MET A 1 -16.36 2.92 -5.27
CA MET A 1 -17.10 2.05 -6.21
C MET A 1 -17.47 0.71 -5.56
N ILE A 2 -16.52 -0.20 -5.30
CA ILE A 2 -16.81 -1.52 -4.67
C ILE A 2 -17.55 -1.39 -3.34
N GLU A 3 -17.17 -0.41 -2.51
CA GLU A 3 -17.85 -0.19 -1.22
C GLU A 3 -19.29 0.33 -1.38
N MET A 4 -19.58 1.12 -2.42
CA MET A 4 -20.95 1.58 -2.69
C MET A 4 -21.85 0.39 -3.09
N ILE A 5 -21.31 -0.54 -3.88
CA ILE A 5 -22.03 -1.78 -4.26
C ILE A 5 -22.30 -2.62 -3.01
N ARG A 6 -21.32 -2.77 -2.11
CA ARG A 6 -21.49 -3.50 -0.86
C ARG A 6 -22.60 -2.90 0.00
N GLN A 7 -22.66 -1.57 0.10
CA GLN A 7 -23.67 -0.86 0.87
C GLN A 7 -25.07 -1.01 0.26
N GLY A 8 -25.19 -0.94 -1.08
CA GLY A 8 -26.45 -1.20 -1.78
C GLY A 8 -26.96 -2.61 -1.53
N LEU A 9 -26.10 -3.62 -1.73
CA LEU A 9 -26.46 -5.02 -1.45
C LEU A 9 -26.87 -5.23 0.02
N GLN A 10 -26.19 -4.57 0.95
CA GLN A 10 -26.53 -4.63 2.37
C GLN A 10 -27.90 -3.99 2.66
N ALA A 11 -28.25 -2.89 2.00
CA ALA A 11 -29.57 -2.27 2.10
C ALA A 11 -30.68 -3.18 1.54
N ASP A 12 -30.37 -3.96 0.51
CA ASP A 12 -31.26 -4.97 -0.06
C ASP A 12 -31.31 -6.28 0.75
N GLY A 13 -30.66 -6.33 1.93
CA GLY A 13 -30.60 -7.49 2.82
C GLY A 13 -29.59 -8.57 2.40
N ILE A 14 -28.81 -8.33 1.34
CA ILE A 14 -27.81 -9.26 0.83
C ILE A 14 -26.45 -8.96 1.49
N THR A 15 -26.06 -9.80 2.44
CA THR A 15 -24.76 -9.66 3.10
C THR A 15 -23.65 -10.34 2.29
N VAL A 16 -22.73 -9.54 1.75
CA VAL A 16 -21.56 -10.03 1.00
C VAL A 16 -20.27 -9.43 1.56
N SER A 17 -19.23 -10.26 1.71
CA SER A 17 -17.93 -9.78 2.15
C SER A 17 -17.20 -9.01 1.05
N ILE A 18 -16.41 -8.00 1.44
CA ILE A 18 -15.55 -7.24 0.52
C ILE A 18 -14.64 -8.18 -0.30
N SER A 19 -14.10 -9.23 0.32
CA SER A 19 -13.24 -10.21 -0.37
C SER A 19 -13.97 -10.92 -1.51
N LYS A 20 -15.25 -11.27 -1.32
CA LYS A 20 -16.06 -11.93 -2.34
C LYS A 20 -16.37 -10.98 -3.50
N LEU A 21 -16.75 -9.73 -3.19
CA LEU A 21 -16.97 -8.69 -4.19
C LEU A 21 -15.70 -8.40 -5.00
N CYS A 22 -14.57 -8.20 -4.34
CA CYS A 22 -13.28 -7.96 -5.01
C CYS A 22 -12.93 -9.10 -5.98
N ARG A 23 -13.16 -10.35 -5.57
CA ARG A 23 -12.93 -11.52 -6.44
C ARG A 23 -13.86 -11.52 -7.65
N TRP A 24 -15.14 -11.24 -7.47
CA TRP A 24 -16.12 -11.20 -8.57
C TRP A 24 -15.79 -10.13 -9.62
N PHE A 25 -15.38 -8.95 -9.16
CA PHE A 25 -15.03 -7.84 -10.05
C PHE A 25 -13.58 -7.86 -10.52
N ASN A 26 -12.80 -8.89 -10.18
CA ASN A 26 -11.36 -8.99 -10.44
C ASN A 26 -10.58 -7.74 -10.00
N VAL A 27 -10.97 -7.14 -8.88
CA VAL A 27 -10.33 -5.95 -8.30
C VAL A 27 -9.42 -6.39 -7.15
N PRO A 28 -8.13 -6.03 -7.15
CA PRO A 28 -7.27 -6.26 -6.01
C PRO A 28 -7.82 -5.57 -4.77
N ARG A 29 -8.03 -6.30 -3.67
CA ARG A 29 -8.56 -5.71 -2.42
C ARG A 29 -7.75 -4.50 -1.94
N ARG A 30 -6.44 -4.48 -2.19
CA ARG A 30 -5.57 -3.35 -1.83
C ARG A 30 -5.98 -2.03 -2.47
N SER A 31 -6.46 -2.03 -3.72
CA SER A 31 -6.86 -0.80 -4.41
C SER A 31 -8.21 -0.28 -3.92
N VAL A 32 -8.98 -1.11 -3.23
CA VAL A 32 -10.22 -0.68 -2.56
C VAL A 32 -9.93 0.09 -1.28
N TYR A 33 -8.94 -0.34 -0.49
CA TYR A 33 -8.60 0.32 0.78
C TYR A 33 -7.59 1.46 0.63
N TYR A 34 -6.59 1.27 -0.22
CA TYR A 34 -5.49 2.19 -0.34
C TYR A 34 -5.64 2.98 -1.63
N ARG A 35 -5.73 4.30 -1.49
CA ARG A 35 -5.59 5.21 -2.62
C ARG A 35 -4.10 5.40 -2.90
N PRO A 36 -3.61 5.14 -4.12
CA PRO A 36 -2.25 5.51 -4.47
C PRO A 36 -2.13 7.02 -4.38
N VAL A 37 -1.27 7.50 -3.51
CA VAL A 37 -0.93 8.92 -3.38
C VAL A 37 0.52 9.04 -3.82
N LYS A 38 0.77 9.90 -4.82
CA LYS A 38 2.14 10.33 -5.12
C LYS A 38 2.59 11.20 -3.95
N ALA A 39 3.58 10.72 -3.21
CA ALA A 39 4.17 11.43 -2.10
C ALA A 39 5.69 11.42 -2.27
N GLU A 40 6.33 12.48 -1.80
CA GLU A 40 7.78 12.51 -1.75
C GLU A 40 8.33 11.43 -0.80
N PRO A 41 9.51 10.86 -1.08
CA PRO A 41 10.15 9.91 -0.18
C PRO A 41 10.33 10.50 1.22
N LYS A 42 9.86 9.79 2.24
CA LYS A 42 10.08 10.19 3.64
C LYS A 42 11.47 9.76 4.08
N VAL A 43 12.44 10.65 3.94
CA VAL A 43 13.81 10.43 4.43
C VAL A 43 13.92 10.93 5.86
N GLN A 44 14.37 10.07 6.77
CA GLN A 44 14.60 10.44 8.17
C GLN A 44 16.11 10.62 8.39
N ALA A 45 16.53 11.83 8.77
CA ALA A 45 17.95 12.18 8.93
C ALA A 45 18.70 11.20 9.86
N ARG A 46 18.05 10.82 10.98
CA ARG A 46 18.58 9.83 11.95
C ARG A 46 19.00 8.49 11.35
N PHE A 47 18.49 8.12 10.17
CA PHE A 47 18.89 6.93 9.44
C PHE A 47 19.77 7.28 8.24
N ALA A 48 19.43 8.34 7.50
CA ALA A 48 20.15 8.71 6.30
C ALA A 48 21.61 9.08 6.58
N GLU A 49 21.87 9.83 7.65
CA GLU A 49 23.21 10.29 8.02
C GLU A 49 24.16 9.14 8.41
N PRO A 50 23.81 8.24 9.36
CA PRO A 50 24.71 7.14 9.71
C PRO A 50 24.90 6.14 8.57
N ILE A 51 23.87 5.90 7.76
CA ILE A 51 24.00 5.04 6.57
C ILE A 51 24.96 5.67 5.57
N LYS A 52 24.84 6.97 5.31
CA LYS A 52 25.75 7.69 4.42
C LYS A 52 27.19 7.67 4.94
N ALA A 53 27.39 7.93 6.23
CA ALA A 53 28.71 7.87 6.85
C ALA A 53 29.36 6.48 6.72
N MET A 54 28.60 5.42 6.95
CA MET A 54 29.07 4.04 6.79
C MET A 54 29.48 3.72 5.33
N ILE A 55 28.69 4.21 4.36
CA ILE A 55 29.01 4.05 2.93
C ILE A 55 30.29 4.81 2.57
N GLU A 56 30.45 6.03 3.09
CA GLU A 56 31.64 6.86 2.84
C GLU A 56 32.90 6.28 3.50
N GLU A 57 32.77 5.72 4.71
CA GLU A 57 33.86 5.05 5.43
C GLU A 57 34.31 3.76 4.74
N SER A 58 33.36 2.99 4.19
CA SER A 58 33.64 1.70 3.53
C SER A 58 32.97 1.61 2.16
N PRO A 59 33.51 2.28 1.12
CA PRO A 59 32.89 2.34 -0.21
C PRO A 59 32.74 0.98 -0.91
N SER A 60 33.47 -0.03 -0.47
CA SER A 60 33.38 -1.40 -0.99
C SER A 60 32.20 -2.19 -0.41
N PHE A 61 31.53 -1.71 0.65
CA PHE A 61 30.36 -2.37 1.21
C PHE A 61 29.19 -2.32 0.22
N GLY A 62 28.73 -3.50 -0.19
CA GLY A 62 27.62 -3.65 -1.14
C GLY A 62 28.06 -3.97 -2.58
N TYR A 63 29.36 -3.97 -2.88
CA TYR A 63 29.86 -4.62 -4.10
C TYR A 63 29.73 -6.14 -3.95
N ARG A 64 29.04 -6.77 -4.91
CA ARG A 64 29.04 -8.22 -5.13
C ARG A 64 29.81 -8.51 -6.40
#